data_AF-A0A257QIV8-F1
#
_entry.id   AF-A0A257QIV8-F1
#
_cell.length_a   1.000
_cell.length_b   1.000
_cell.length_c   1.000
_cell.angle_alpha   90.00
_cell.angle_beta   90.00
_cell.angle_gamma   90.00
#
_symmetry.space_group_name_H-M   'P 1'
#
loop_
_entity.id
_entity.type
_entity.pdbx_description
1 polymer ?
#
loop_
_entity_poly.entity_id
_entity_poly.type
_entity_poly.pdbx_seq_one_letter_code
_entity_poly.pdbx_strand_id
1 'polypeptide(L)'
;SFPDQAGSAKGVLSTSSATSGLPSLRRHNYSFYAVMDQTVWISPIVATRTLNLFARIMGAPGDRNLIGFSFNGGATLTAPLRGRTGDTVGIDLGIGQVGSGAAASDRALRASRGDAYPVRSVETLIEATYQAQITPWWQIQPDIQYVINPGAGIPDPLAPGHKLGNELVIGIRANIAF
;
A
#
# COMPACT_ATOMS: atom_id res chain seq x y z
N SER A 1 22.47 -0.89 -13.39
CA SER A 1 21.59 -1.91 -14.01
C SER A 1 20.79 -2.57 -12.89
N PHE A 2 19.55 -2.96 -13.13
CA PHE A 2 18.69 -3.54 -12.10
C PHE A 2 18.25 -4.96 -12.48
N PRO A 3 18.21 -5.90 -11.53
CA PRO A 3 17.78 -7.27 -11.78
C PRO A 3 16.30 -7.31 -12.15
N ASP A 4 15.99 -7.99 -13.25
CA ASP A 4 14.64 -8.38 -13.64
C ASP A 4 14.10 -9.41 -12.65
N GLN A 5 12.86 -9.24 -12.18
CA GLN A 5 12.21 -10.21 -11.30
C GLN A 5 11.64 -11.42 -12.07
N ALA A 6 11.56 -11.34 -13.40
CA ALA A 6 10.92 -12.33 -14.28
C ALA A 6 11.85 -13.18 -15.15
N GLY A 7 13.15 -12.85 -15.32
CA GLY A 7 13.97 -13.60 -16.28
C GLY A 7 15.48 -13.49 -16.09
N SER A 8 16.19 -14.57 -16.42
CA SER A 8 17.63 -14.55 -16.67
C SER A 8 17.92 -13.94 -18.05
N ALA A 9 19.18 -13.58 -18.33
CA ALA A 9 19.66 -12.78 -19.47
C ALA A 9 19.30 -13.24 -20.91
N LYS A 10 18.48 -14.29 -21.10
CA LYS A 10 18.02 -14.77 -22.42
C LYS A 10 16.52 -15.08 -22.53
N GLY A 11 15.67 -14.53 -21.65
CA GLY A 11 14.22 -14.69 -21.78
C GLY A 11 13.69 -16.08 -21.42
N VAL A 12 14.47 -16.87 -20.66
CA VAL A 12 14.06 -18.14 -20.08
C VAL A 12 14.28 -18.10 -18.56
N LEU A 13 13.34 -18.72 -17.84
CA LEU A 13 13.27 -18.98 -16.40
C LEU A 13 14.64 -19.17 -15.71
N SER A 14 14.83 -18.52 -14.55
CA SER A 14 15.97 -18.76 -13.65
C SER A 14 15.88 -20.09 -12.87
N THR A 15 14.88 -20.93 -13.16
CA THR A 15 14.64 -22.24 -12.52
C THR A 15 14.87 -23.41 -13.47
N SER A 16 15.28 -23.18 -14.72
CA SER A 16 15.78 -24.24 -15.58
C SER A 16 17.26 -24.46 -15.31
N SER A 17 17.68 -25.71 -15.15
CA SER A 17 19.07 -26.16 -14.93
C SER A 17 20.04 -25.82 -16.07
N ALA A 18 19.66 -24.91 -16.98
CA ALA A 18 20.37 -24.52 -18.18
C ALA A 18 20.73 -23.02 -18.22
N THR A 19 20.57 -22.28 -17.12
CA THR A 19 21.01 -20.88 -17.02
C THR A 19 21.97 -20.69 -15.84
N SER A 20 23.05 -19.94 -16.03
CA SER A 20 23.71 -19.29 -14.89
C SER A 20 22.61 -18.45 -14.23
N GLY A 21 22.30 -18.68 -12.95
CA GLY A 21 21.17 -18.08 -12.24
C GLY A 21 21.26 -16.55 -12.03
N LEU A 22 21.73 -15.82 -13.04
CA LEU A 22 21.93 -14.39 -13.05
C LEU A 22 20.70 -13.71 -13.68
N PRO A 23 20.03 -12.81 -12.94
CA PRO A 23 18.88 -12.07 -13.46
C PRO A 23 19.27 -11.22 -14.67
N SER A 24 18.35 -11.10 -15.62
CA SER A 24 18.47 -10.20 -16.77
C SER A 24 18.60 -8.77 -16.24
N LEU A 25 19.62 -8.06 -16.69
CA LEU A 25 19.89 -6.70 -16.26
C LEU A 25 19.17 -5.71 -17.17
N ARG A 26 18.22 -4.94 -16.63
CA ARG A 26 17.56 -3.87 -17.39
C ARG A 26 18.19 -2.50 -17.14
N ARG A 27 18.23 -1.68 -18.19
CA ARG A 27 18.67 -0.27 -18.17
C ARG A 27 17.46 0.65 -17.99
N HIS A 28 17.65 1.79 -17.33
CA HIS A 28 16.64 2.80 -17.01
C HIS A 28 15.63 2.35 -15.94
N ASN A 29 15.91 2.61 -14.67
CA ASN A 29 14.94 2.49 -13.60
C ASN A 29 14.68 3.87 -13.02
N TYR A 30 13.41 4.27 -13.01
CA TYR A 30 12.96 5.59 -12.58
C TYR A 30 11.59 5.44 -11.94
N SER A 31 11.15 6.47 -11.22
CA SER A 31 9.80 6.56 -10.72
C SER A 31 9.32 7.99 -10.83
N PHE A 32 8.05 8.16 -11.17
CA PHE A 32 7.35 9.43 -11.01
C PHE A 32 6.57 9.40 -9.72
N TYR A 33 6.51 10.53 -9.03
CA TYR A 33 5.69 10.69 -7.84
C TYR A 33 5.02 12.05 -7.87
N ALA A 34 3.84 12.14 -7.29
CA ALA A 34 3.16 13.39 -7.02
C ALA A 34 2.44 13.30 -5.66
N VAL A 35 2.36 14.45 -4.99
CA VAL A 35 1.69 14.62 -3.70
C VAL A 35 0.79 15.85 -3.78
N MET A 36 -0.40 15.74 -3.21
CA MET A 36 -1.36 16.82 -3.03
C MET A 36 -1.81 16.80 -1.56
N ASP A 37 -1.89 17.97 -0.95
CA ASP A 37 -2.51 18.21 0.34
C ASP A 37 -3.21 19.57 0.25
N GLN A 38 -4.53 19.58 0.45
CA GLN A 38 -5.32 20.78 0.24
C GLN A 38 -6.52 20.83 1.18
N THR A 39 -6.64 21.93 1.93
CA THR A 39 -7.89 22.31 2.58
C THR A 39 -8.89 22.75 1.50
N VAL A 40 -9.96 21.97 1.32
CA VAL A 40 -10.97 22.20 0.29
C VAL A 40 -12.21 22.90 0.84
N TRP A 41 -12.40 22.87 2.16
CA TRP A 41 -13.50 23.56 2.80
C TRP A 41 -13.13 24.01 4.22
N ILE A 42 -13.68 25.15 4.61
CA ILE A 42 -13.59 25.74 5.95
C ILE A 42 -15.02 26.06 6.38
N SER A 43 -15.38 25.70 7.62
CA SER A 43 -16.71 25.99 8.14
C SER A 43 -16.92 27.50 8.30
N PRO A 44 -18.06 28.04 7.84
CA PRO A 44 -18.39 29.45 8.07
C PRO A 44 -18.82 29.75 9.51
N ILE A 45 -19.06 28.72 10.33
CA ILE A 45 -19.59 28.86 11.71
C ILE A 45 -18.54 28.45 12.75
N VAL A 46 -17.74 27.42 12.47
CA VAL A 46 -16.72 26.90 13.40
C VAL A 46 -15.34 27.14 12.79
N ALA A 47 -14.66 28.20 13.21
CA ALA A 47 -13.40 28.65 12.58
C ALA A 47 -12.30 27.57 12.49
N THR A 48 -12.26 26.62 13.44
CA THR A 48 -11.26 25.54 13.45
C THR A 48 -11.65 24.32 12.60
N ARG A 49 -12.87 24.28 12.06
CA ARG A 49 -13.36 23.12 11.33
C ARG A 49 -13.01 23.23 9.86
N THR A 50 -12.19 22.31 9.39
CA THR A 50 -11.70 22.24 8.00
C THR A 50 -11.85 20.83 7.45
N LEU A 51 -12.13 20.73 6.15
CA LEU A 51 -12.02 19.49 5.39
C LEU A 51 -10.78 19.57 4.51
N ASN A 52 -9.88 18.63 4.69
CA ASN A 52 -8.67 18.49 3.92
C ASN A 52 -8.72 17.22 3.07
N LEU A 53 -8.25 17.32 1.83
CA LEU A 53 -8.03 16.17 0.94
C LEU A 53 -6.53 16.01 0.72
N PHE A 54 -6.07 14.77 0.75
CA PHE A 54 -4.69 14.43 0.44
C PHE A 54 -4.62 13.28 -0.55
N ALA A 55 -3.56 13.27 -1.34
CA ALA A 55 -3.26 12.18 -2.24
C ALA A 55 -1.74 12.09 -2.49
N ARG A 56 -1.26 10.86 -2.63
CA ARG A 56 0.08 10.51 -3.08
C ARG A 56 -0.05 9.42 -4.14
N ILE A 57 0.59 9.64 -5.27
CA ILE A 57 0.63 8.68 -6.38
C ILE A 57 2.08 8.44 -6.75
N MET A 58 2.41 7.20 -7.12
CA MET A 58 3.72 6.83 -7.64
C MET A 58 3.55 5.81 -8.76
N GLY A 59 4.39 5.92 -9.79
CA GLY A 59 4.50 4.94 -10.86
C GLY A 59 5.96 4.66 -11.20
N ALA A 60 6.29 3.39 -11.43
CA ALA A 60 7.62 2.92 -11.82
C ALA A 60 7.50 1.78 -12.85
N PRO A 61 8.54 1.51 -13.66
CA PRO A 61 8.53 0.38 -14.59
C PRO A 61 8.24 -0.94 -13.88
N GLY A 62 7.07 -1.55 -14.15
CA GLY A 62 6.61 -2.76 -13.47
C GLY A 62 7.39 -4.02 -13.82
N ASP A 63 8.17 -4.02 -14.92
CA ASP A 63 8.99 -5.15 -15.36
C ASP A 63 10.20 -5.41 -14.44
N ARG A 64 10.57 -4.46 -13.59
CA ARG A 64 11.75 -4.55 -12.70
C ARG A 64 11.52 -4.08 -11.27
N ASN A 65 10.44 -3.34 -11.00
CA ASN A 65 10.08 -2.90 -9.65
C ASN A 65 9.00 -3.80 -9.08
N LEU A 66 9.12 -4.15 -7.80
CA LEU A 66 8.13 -4.99 -7.11
C LEU A 66 6.75 -4.31 -7.09
N ILE A 67 6.72 -3.00 -6.90
CA ILE A 67 5.52 -2.16 -6.98
C ILE A 67 5.64 -1.29 -8.23
N GLY A 68 4.75 -1.49 -9.19
CA GLY A 68 4.71 -0.70 -10.42
C GLY A 68 3.86 0.57 -10.29
N PHE A 69 2.88 0.54 -9.38
CA PHE A 69 1.99 1.66 -9.12
C PHE A 69 1.56 1.66 -7.66
N SER A 70 1.46 2.85 -7.07
CA SER A 70 0.82 3.02 -5.77
C SER A 70 0.01 4.30 -5.71
N PHE A 71 -1.08 4.26 -4.96
CA PHE A 71 -1.91 5.41 -4.61
C PHE A 71 -2.19 5.35 -3.11
N ASN A 72 -2.15 6.50 -2.44
CA ASN A 72 -2.67 6.66 -1.09
C ASN A 72 -3.41 7.99 -1.08
N GLY A 73 -4.66 8.02 -0.63
CA GLY A 73 -5.40 9.26 -0.59
C GLY A 73 -6.61 9.16 0.30
N GLY A 74 -7.11 10.31 0.72
CA GLY A 74 -8.15 10.34 1.73
C GLY A 74 -8.60 11.75 2.06
N ALA A 75 -9.37 11.82 3.14
CA ALA A 75 -9.89 13.06 3.66
C ALA A 75 -9.72 13.10 5.17
N THR A 76 -9.47 14.29 5.71
CA THR A 76 -9.52 14.55 7.15
C THR A 76 -10.47 15.70 7.45
N LEU A 77 -11.23 15.55 8.53
CA LEU A 77 -12.12 16.59 9.07
C LEU A 77 -11.63 16.97 10.47
N THR A 78 -11.16 18.20 10.61
CA THR A 78 -10.78 18.80 11.89
C THR A 78 -12.02 19.32 12.62
N ALA A 79 -12.03 19.23 13.95
CA ALA A 79 -13.13 19.62 14.83
C ALA A 79 -14.49 18.99 14.46
N PRO A 80 -14.58 17.66 14.29
CA PRO A 80 -15.81 17.00 13.84
C PRO A 80 -16.94 17.11 14.86
N LEU A 81 -16.63 17.11 16.16
CA LEU A 81 -17.60 17.12 17.25
C LEU A 81 -17.65 18.47 17.99
N ARG A 82 -18.81 18.80 18.57
CA ARG A 82 -18.98 20.02 19.38
C ARG A 82 -18.11 19.93 20.64
N GLY A 83 -17.42 21.02 20.98
CA GLY A 83 -16.52 21.07 22.15
C GLY A 83 -15.18 20.34 21.98
N ARG A 84 -14.94 19.67 20.86
CA ARG A 84 -13.71 18.93 20.54
C ARG A 84 -12.98 19.58 19.37
N THR A 85 -12.56 20.83 19.55
CA THR A 85 -11.98 21.65 18.46
C THR A 85 -10.58 21.20 18.02
N GLY A 86 -9.89 20.40 18.83
CA GLY A 86 -8.57 19.82 18.52
C GLY A 86 -8.60 18.39 17.98
N ASP A 87 -9.79 17.81 17.78
CA ASP A 87 -9.91 16.44 17.28
C ASP A 87 -9.95 16.39 15.76
N THR A 88 -9.52 15.26 15.20
CA THR A 88 -9.52 15.02 13.74
C THR A 88 -10.06 13.62 13.45
N VAL A 89 -10.98 13.50 12.51
CA VAL A 89 -11.39 12.21 11.94
C VAL A 89 -10.83 12.08 10.53
N GLY A 90 -10.38 10.88 10.16
CA GLY A 90 -9.80 10.60 8.85
C GLY A 90 -10.37 9.33 8.23
N ILE A 91 -10.43 9.33 6.91
CA ILE A 91 -10.60 8.14 6.08
C ILE A 91 -9.55 8.12 4.98
N ASP A 92 -9.07 6.94 4.62
CA ASP A 92 -8.11 6.80 3.54
C ASP A 92 -8.28 5.50 2.74
N LEU A 93 -7.70 5.54 1.54
CA LEU A 93 -7.61 4.46 0.58
C LEU A 93 -6.16 4.33 0.13
N GLY A 94 -5.56 3.17 0.40
CA GLY A 94 -4.28 2.74 -0.12
C GLY A 94 -4.45 1.72 -1.25
N ILE A 95 -3.68 1.84 -2.32
CA ILE A 95 -3.59 0.87 -3.41
C ILE A 95 -2.11 0.60 -3.69
N GLY A 96 -1.72 -0.67 -3.64
CA GLY A 96 -0.38 -1.13 -4.03
C GLY A 96 -0.49 -2.16 -5.14
N GLN A 97 -0.08 -1.80 -6.36
CA GLN A 97 -0.09 -2.73 -7.49
C GLN A 97 1.31 -3.30 -7.74
N VAL A 98 1.36 -4.63 -7.74
CA VAL A 98 2.56 -5.39 -8.02
C VAL A 98 2.98 -5.23 -9.49
N GLY A 99 4.28 -5.06 -9.70
CA GLY A 99 4.89 -4.95 -11.02
C GLY A 99 4.68 -6.20 -11.86
N SER A 100 4.55 -6.01 -13.17
CA SER A 100 4.38 -7.10 -14.14
C SER A 100 5.50 -8.14 -14.11
N GLY A 101 6.73 -7.75 -13.76
CA GLY A 101 7.87 -8.66 -13.60
C GLY A 101 7.67 -9.65 -12.45
N ALA A 102 7.28 -9.14 -11.27
CA ALA A 102 7.00 -10.00 -10.12
C ALA A 102 5.83 -10.95 -10.39
N ALA A 103 4.74 -10.43 -10.98
CA ALA A 103 3.57 -11.23 -11.33
C ALA A 103 3.89 -12.28 -12.42
N ALA A 104 4.81 -11.99 -13.34
CA ALA A 104 5.30 -12.95 -14.33
C ALA A 104 6.12 -14.06 -13.68
N SER A 105 6.96 -13.72 -12.69
CA SER A 105 7.70 -14.68 -11.86
C SER A 105 6.77 -15.65 -11.12
N ASP A 106 5.69 -15.11 -10.54
CA ASP A 106 4.68 -15.93 -9.86
C ASP A 106 3.95 -16.86 -10.83
N ARG A 107 3.61 -16.39 -12.04
CA ARG A 107 2.97 -17.23 -13.09
C ARG A 107 3.88 -18.36 -13.54
N ALA A 108 5.17 -18.06 -13.70
CA ALA A 108 6.21 -19.03 -14.00
C ALA A 108 6.32 -20.11 -12.92
N LEU A 109 6.32 -19.71 -11.65
CA LEU A 109 6.35 -20.65 -10.52
C LEU A 109 5.08 -21.49 -10.43
N ARG A 110 3.90 -20.91 -10.72
CA ARG A 110 2.64 -21.67 -10.81
C ARG A 110 2.73 -22.75 -11.89
N ALA A 111 3.22 -22.39 -13.08
CA ALA A 111 3.34 -23.32 -14.20
C ALA A 111 4.34 -24.46 -13.90
N SER A 112 5.42 -24.19 -13.17
CA SER A 112 6.38 -25.25 -12.78
C SER A 112 5.90 -26.15 -11.64
N ARG A 113 4.93 -25.69 -10.82
CA ARG A 113 4.39 -26.43 -9.67
C ARG A 113 3.10 -27.21 -9.97
N GLY A 114 2.46 -27.01 -11.12
CA GLY A 114 1.22 -27.71 -11.46
C GLY A 114 -0.01 -27.24 -10.67
N ASP A 115 -0.17 -25.92 -10.52
CA ASP A 115 -1.48 -25.22 -10.38
C ASP A 115 -1.87 -24.62 -9.02
N ALA A 116 -1.03 -24.72 -7.99
CA ALA A 116 -1.35 -24.21 -6.65
C ALA A 116 -0.40 -23.09 -6.18
N TYR A 117 -0.21 -22.03 -6.96
CA TYR A 117 0.58 -20.87 -6.49
C TYR A 117 -0.12 -19.55 -6.80
N PRO A 118 -0.46 -18.72 -5.81
CA PRO A 118 -1.01 -17.38 -6.04
C PRO A 118 -0.11 -16.48 -6.90
N VAL A 119 -0.74 -15.62 -7.71
CA VAL A 119 -0.04 -14.59 -8.47
C VAL A 119 -0.42 -13.27 -7.82
N ARG A 120 0.60 -12.54 -7.38
CA ARG A 120 0.40 -11.26 -6.74
C ARG A 120 -0.14 -10.25 -7.74
N SER A 121 -1.09 -9.42 -7.30
CA SER A 121 -1.81 -8.45 -8.14
C SER A 121 -1.85 -7.08 -7.51
N VAL A 122 -2.86 -6.81 -6.68
CA VAL A 122 -3.15 -5.51 -6.10
C VAL A 122 -3.56 -5.74 -4.65
N GLU A 123 -2.95 -4.98 -3.75
CA GLU A 123 -3.42 -4.79 -2.39
C GLU A 123 -4.24 -3.51 -2.32
N THR A 124 -5.33 -3.53 -1.56
CA THR A 124 -6.13 -2.35 -1.26
C THR A 124 -6.32 -2.23 0.24
N LEU A 125 -6.04 -1.07 0.79
CA LEU A 125 -6.22 -0.74 2.20
C LEU A 125 -7.30 0.32 2.31
N ILE A 126 -8.23 0.15 3.24
CA ILE A 126 -9.19 1.16 3.63
C ILE A 126 -9.00 1.38 5.12
N GLU A 127 -8.75 2.61 5.53
CA GLU A 127 -8.60 2.95 6.95
C GLU A 127 -9.58 4.07 7.35
N ALA A 128 -10.01 3.99 8.61
CA ALA A 128 -10.73 5.05 9.30
C ALA A 128 -10.08 5.27 10.67
N THR A 129 -9.90 6.53 11.04
CA THR A 129 -9.18 6.92 12.25
C THR A 129 -9.87 8.10 12.94
N TYR A 130 -9.73 8.17 14.26
CA TYR A 130 -10.16 9.32 15.06
C TYR A 130 -9.05 9.72 16.03
N GLN A 131 -8.44 10.88 15.82
CA GLN A 131 -7.46 11.45 16.74
C GLN A 131 -8.15 12.37 17.74
N ALA A 132 -8.12 11.98 19.01
CA ALA A 132 -8.59 12.75 20.15
C ALA A 132 -7.42 13.50 20.80
N GLN A 133 -7.49 14.84 20.82
CA GLN A 133 -6.60 15.66 21.65
C GLN A 133 -7.15 15.65 23.08
N ILE A 134 -6.45 14.98 24.00
CA ILE A 134 -6.91 14.85 25.39
C ILE A 134 -6.47 16.08 26.19
N THR A 135 -5.18 16.38 26.15
CA THR A 135 -4.54 17.58 26.70
C THR A 135 -3.49 18.07 25.71
N PRO A 136 -2.94 19.30 25.78
CA PRO A 136 -1.95 19.77 24.79
C PRO A 136 -0.72 18.86 24.60
N TRP A 137 -0.39 18.06 25.61
CA TRP A 137 0.75 17.15 25.61
C TRP A 137 0.36 15.67 25.38
N TRP A 138 -0.93 15.35 25.20
CA TRP A 138 -1.41 13.98 25.03
C TRP A 138 -2.49 13.83 23.97
N GLN A 139 -2.24 12.93 23.03
CA GLN A 139 -3.18 12.53 21.98
C GLN A 139 -3.37 11.02 21.99
N ILE A 140 -4.59 10.58 21.67
CA ILE A 140 -4.95 9.19 21.44
C ILE A 140 -5.62 9.08 20.07
N GLN A 141 -5.27 8.07 19.29
CA GLN A 141 -5.81 7.86 17.96
C GLN A 141 -6.10 6.36 17.75
N PRO A 142 -7.32 5.89 18.03
CA PRO A 142 -7.80 4.62 17.50
C PRO A 142 -7.88 4.65 15.97
N ASP A 143 -7.54 3.52 15.35
CA ASP A 143 -7.66 3.29 13.92
C ASP A 143 -8.21 1.88 13.63
N ILE A 144 -8.92 1.77 12.52
CA ILE A 144 -9.43 0.50 11.98
C ILE A 144 -9.01 0.45 10.52
N GLN A 145 -8.38 -0.65 10.11
CA GLN A 145 -7.89 -0.86 8.75
C GLN A 145 -8.44 -2.17 8.21
N TYR A 146 -8.91 -2.16 6.96
CA TYR A 146 -9.30 -3.36 6.25
C TYR A 146 -8.44 -3.52 4.99
N VAL A 147 -7.69 -4.62 4.94
CA VAL A 147 -6.74 -4.91 3.87
C VAL A 147 -7.28 -6.04 3.00
N ILE A 148 -7.49 -5.73 1.72
CA ILE A 148 -7.95 -6.65 0.70
C ILE A 148 -6.74 -7.15 -0.08
N ASN A 149 -6.61 -8.48 -0.20
CA ASN A 149 -5.43 -9.14 -0.76
C ASN A 149 -4.10 -8.65 -0.12
N PRO A 150 -3.86 -8.90 1.18
CA PRO A 150 -2.59 -8.55 1.82
C PRO A 150 -1.39 -9.16 1.06
N GLY A 151 -0.28 -8.41 1.01
CA GLY A 151 0.87 -8.69 0.16
C GLY A 151 0.55 -8.72 -1.34
N ALA A 152 -0.54 -8.08 -1.76
CA ALA A 152 -1.16 -8.22 -3.07
C ALA A 152 -1.63 -9.65 -3.41
N GLY A 153 -1.96 -10.45 -2.39
CA GLY A 153 -2.39 -11.84 -2.52
C GLY A 153 -1.23 -12.83 -2.50
N ILE A 154 -0.34 -12.69 -1.51
CA ILE A 154 0.72 -13.68 -1.23
C ILE A 154 0.12 -15.06 -0.90
N PRO A 155 0.92 -16.15 -1.04
CA PRO A 155 0.54 -17.46 -0.54
C PRO A 155 0.25 -17.43 0.96
N ASP A 156 -0.83 -18.09 1.36
CA ASP A 156 -1.13 -18.34 2.77
C ASP A 156 -0.03 -19.25 3.36
N PRO A 157 0.69 -18.85 4.43
CA PRO A 157 1.71 -19.68 5.06
C PRO A 157 1.20 -21.05 5.56
N LEU A 158 -0.08 -21.13 5.92
CA LEU A 158 -0.74 -22.35 6.40
C LEU A 158 -1.38 -23.16 5.26
N ALA A 159 -1.64 -22.52 4.13
CA ALA A 159 -2.21 -23.15 2.94
C ALA A 159 -1.59 -22.58 1.64
N PRO A 160 -0.32 -22.91 1.30
CA PRO A 160 0.43 -22.24 0.24
C PRO A 160 -0.17 -22.29 -1.18
N GLY A 161 -1.17 -23.16 -1.39
CA GLY A 161 -1.99 -23.22 -2.60
C GLY A 161 -3.01 -22.09 -2.76
N HIS A 162 -3.31 -21.39 -1.67
CA HIS A 162 -4.33 -20.37 -1.59
C HIS A 162 -3.72 -19.00 -1.30
N LYS A 163 -4.46 -17.95 -1.66
CA LYS A 163 -4.11 -16.58 -1.26
C LYS A 163 -4.36 -16.41 0.24
N LEU A 164 -3.51 -15.63 0.88
CA LEU A 164 -3.81 -15.06 2.19
C LEU A 164 -5.14 -14.28 2.12
N GLY A 165 -6.00 -14.52 3.10
CA GLY A 165 -7.32 -13.89 3.19
C GLY A 165 -7.23 -12.39 3.49
N ASN A 166 -8.37 -11.70 3.40
CA ASN A 166 -8.44 -10.30 3.80
C ASN A 166 -8.25 -10.15 5.31
N GLU A 167 -7.70 -9.00 5.72
CA GLU A 167 -7.34 -8.73 7.11
C GLU A 167 -8.10 -7.52 7.65
N LEU A 168 -8.60 -7.64 8.89
CA LEU A 168 -9.10 -6.52 9.68
C LEU A 168 -8.10 -6.25 10.80
N VAL A 169 -7.60 -5.03 10.86
CA VAL A 169 -6.66 -4.56 11.88
C VAL A 169 -7.35 -3.49 12.71
N ILE A 170 -7.20 -3.56 14.02
CA ILE A 170 -7.68 -2.55 14.96
C ILE A 170 -6.49 -2.11 15.79
N GLY A 171 -6.23 -0.81 15.78
CA GLY A 171 -5.05 -0.20 16.38
C GLY A 171 -5.39 0.95 17.33
N ILE A 172 -4.41 1.30 18.15
CA ILE A 172 -4.42 2.53 18.94
C ILE A 172 -3.01 3.12 18.95
N ARG A 173 -2.92 4.40 18.59
CA ARG A 173 -1.69 5.21 18.72
C ARG A 173 -1.86 6.21 19.85
N ALA A 174 -0.81 6.41 20.64
CA ALA A 174 -0.75 7.47 21.63
C ALA A 174 0.52 8.31 21.44
N ASN A 175 0.38 9.64 21.43
CA ASN A 175 1.50 10.56 21.41
C ASN A 175 1.52 11.34 22.73
N ILE A 176 2.67 11.36 23.41
CA ILE A 176 2.88 12.06 24.68
C ILE A 176 4.15 12.93 24.55
N ALA A 177 4.01 14.24 24.73
CA ALA A 177 5.13 15.18 24.75
C ALA A 177 5.46 15.57 26.21
N PHE A 178 6.75 15.72 26.52
CA PHE A 178 7.27 16.09 27.84
C PHE A 178 8.13 17.34 27.78
#